data_AF-A0A2P6W5E0-F1
#
_entry.id   AF-A0A2P6W5E0-F1
#
_cell.length_a   1.000
_cell.length_b   1.000
_cell.length_c   1.000
_cell.angle_alpha   90.00
_cell.angle_beta   90.00
_cell.angle_gamma   90.00
#
_symmetry.space_group_name_H-M   'P 1'
#
loop_
_entity.id
_entity.type
_entity.pdbx_description
1 polymer ?
#
loop_
_entity_poly.entity_id
_entity_poly.type
_entity_poly.pdbx_seq_one_letter_code
_entity_poly.pdbx_strand_id
1 'polypeptide(L)'
;RLFQFHILELRDVASGRELVDTIDQERKRKRQLGPCDQCEDGTLRMIKSSGSRFVGCSNYPDCENSFPLPNNGDISKTDETCDECNTPKIQVYREKSSNYKMCIDPDCPTKDDW
;
A
#
# COMPACT_ATOMS: atom_id res chain seq x y z
N ARG A 1 -49.09 -11.58 -11.37
CA ARG A 1 -48.35 -11.81 -10.11
C ARG A 1 -46.94 -12.40 -10.32
N LEU A 2 -46.24 -12.04 -11.42
CA LEU A 2 -44.86 -12.48 -11.71
C LEU A 2 -43.95 -11.30 -12.14
N PHE A 3 -44.54 -10.22 -12.68
CA PHE A 3 -43.81 -9.03 -13.14
C PHE A 3 -43.33 -8.07 -12.03
N GLN A 4 -43.80 -8.22 -10.79
CA GLN A 4 -43.37 -7.38 -9.66
C GLN A 4 -42.01 -7.83 -9.08
N PHE A 5 -41.64 -9.10 -9.26
CA PHE A 5 -40.39 -9.65 -8.69
C PHE A 5 -39.14 -9.25 -9.49
N HIS A 6 -39.26 -8.93 -10.78
CA HIS A 6 -38.11 -8.65 -11.64
C HIS A 6 -37.55 -7.22 -11.50
N ILE A 7 -38.30 -6.30 -10.87
CA ILE A 7 -37.89 -4.90 -10.68
C ILE A 7 -37.05 -4.71 -9.40
N LEU A 8 -37.08 -5.67 -8.46
CA LEU A 8 -36.29 -5.59 -7.22
C LEU A 8 -34.78 -5.87 -7.45
N GLU A 9 -34.39 -6.73 -8.40
CA GLU A 9 -32.97 -7.09 -8.60
C GLU A 9 -32.11 -6.01 -9.30
N LEU A 10 -32.71 -5.11 -10.08
CA LEU A 10 -31.94 -4.09 -10.82
C LEU A 10 -31.60 -2.85 -9.99
N ARG A 11 -32.24 -2.65 -8.83
CA ARG A 11 -31.94 -1.56 -7.89
C ARG A 11 -30.75 -1.87 -6.97
N ASP A 12 -30.40 -3.14 -6.82
CA ASP A 12 -29.31 -3.59 -5.94
C ASP A 12 -27.92 -3.48 -6.60
N VAL A 13 -27.84 -3.58 -7.94
CA VAL A 13 -26.55 -3.64 -8.67
C VAL A 13 -25.87 -2.28 -8.83
N ALA A 14 -26.63 -1.20 -9.06
CA ALA A 14 -26.07 0.15 -9.21
C ALA A 14 -25.49 0.68 -7.88
N SER A 15 -26.21 0.45 -6.78
CA SER A 15 -25.77 0.76 -5.42
C SER A 15 -24.56 -0.10 -5.00
N GLY A 16 -24.52 -1.36 -5.45
CA GLY A 16 -23.41 -2.27 -5.16
C GLY A 16 -22.08 -1.84 -5.79
N ARG A 17 -22.10 -1.31 -7.03
CA ARG A 17 -20.87 -0.92 -7.75
C ARG A 17 -20.16 0.28 -7.11
N GLU A 18 -20.91 1.30 -6.72
CA GLU A 18 -20.36 2.50 -6.07
C GLU A 18 -19.64 2.17 -4.76
N LEU A 19 -20.19 1.23 -3.98
CA LEU A 19 -19.56 0.74 -2.75
C LEU A 19 -18.24 0.02 -3.03
N VAL A 20 -18.19 -0.82 -4.07
CA VAL A 20 -16.95 -1.52 -4.47
C VAL A 20 -15.88 -0.53 -4.90
N ASP A 21 -16.23 0.45 -5.72
CA ASP A 21 -15.28 1.47 -6.19
C ASP A 21 -14.70 2.27 -5.01
N THR A 22 -15.53 2.65 -4.04
CA THR A 22 -15.09 3.33 -2.81
C THR A 22 -14.12 2.47 -2.02
N ILE A 23 -14.44 1.19 -1.79
CA ILE A 23 -13.57 0.25 -1.06
C ILE A 23 -12.22 0.10 -1.77
N ASP A 24 -12.21 0.01 -3.09
CA ASP A 24 -10.98 -0.16 -3.86
C ASP A 24 -10.12 1.10 -3.87
N GLN A 25 -10.72 2.30 -3.89
CA GLN A 25 -9.98 3.55 -3.72
C GLN A 25 -9.34 3.64 -2.34
N GLU A 26 -10.06 3.25 -1.29
CA GLU A 26 -9.51 3.22 0.08
C GLU A 26 -8.37 2.20 0.21
N ARG A 27 -8.52 1.02 -0.39
CA ARG A 27 -7.43 0.03 -0.45
C ARG A 27 -6.19 0.57 -1.16
N LYS A 28 -6.35 1.29 -2.27
CA LYS A 28 -5.23 1.94 -2.98
C LYS A 28 -4.57 3.01 -2.11
N ARG A 29 -5.34 3.92 -1.50
CA ARG A 29 -4.86 5.00 -0.63
C ARG A 29 -4.09 4.49 0.60
N LYS A 30 -4.50 3.36 1.17
CA LYS A 30 -3.80 2.72 2.29
C LYS A 30 -2.45 2.13 1.91
N ARG A 31 -2.22 1.84 0.63
CA ARG A 31 -0.97 1.27 0.11
C ARG A 31 0.01 2.32 -0.38
N GLN A 32 -0.43 3.56 -0.63
CA GLN A 32 0.43 4.66 -1.06
C GLN A 32 1.24 5.18 0.13
N LEU A 33 2.55 5.30 -0.08
CA LEU A 33 3.52 5.79 0.92
C LEU A 33 3.94 7.24 0.67
N GLY A 34 3.73 7.76 -0.54
CA GLY A 34 4.06 9.14 -0.90
C GLY A 34 4.67 9.25 -2.29
N PRO A 35 5.14 10.44 -2.68
CA PRO A 35 5.87 10.66 -3.92
C PRO A 35 7.10 9.76 -4.05
N CYS A 36 7.45 9.42 -5.29
CA CYS A 36 8.72 8.78 -5.61
C CYS A 36 9.86 9.79 -5.48
N ASP A 37 10.95 9.38 -4.84
CA ASP A 37 12.18 10.17 -4.70
C ASP A 37 13.09 10.04 -5.92
N GLN A 38 12.90 9.02 -6.76
CA GLN A 38 13.67 8.81 -7.99
C GLN A 38 13.05 9.40 -9.26
N CYS A 39 11.76 9.74 -9.27
CA CYS A 39 11.11 10.34 -10.45
C CYS A 39 10.04 11.36 -10.05
N GLU A 40 9.79 12.34 -10.91
CA GLU A 40 8.95 13.50 -10.60
C GLU A 40 7.44 13.17 -10.47
N ASP A 41 6.96 12.19 -11.23
CA ASP A 41 5.51 11.92 -11.36
C ASP A 41 5.06 10.61 -10.68
N GLY A 42 5.96 9.93 -9.98
CA GLY A 42 5.70 8.61 -9.40
C GLY A 42 5.11 8.67 -7.99
N THR A 43 4.39 7.63 -7.60
CA THR A 43 3.99 7.38 -6.20
C THR A 43 4.54 6.04 -5.73
N LEU A 44 5.26 6.03 -4.61
CA LEU A 44 5.67 4.81 -3.94
C LEU A 44 4.46 4.11 -3.31
N ARG A 45 4.31 2.82 -3.57
CA ARG A 45 3.20 2.00 -3.04
C ARG A 45 3.65 0.62 -2.60
N MET A 46 3.01 0.09 -1.57
CA MET A 46 3.17 -1.29 -1.12
C MET A 46 2.53 -2.25 -2.12
N ILE A 47 3.30 -3.24 -2.55
CA ILE A 47 2.93 -4.29 -3.49
C ILE A 47 3.11 -5.64 -2.80
N LYS A 48 2.13 -6.52 -2.97
CA LYS A 48 2.20 -7.92 -2.57
C LYS A 48 2.22 -8.76 -3.85
N SER A 49 3.29 -9.51 -4.04
CA SER A 49 3.42 -10.52 -5.10
C SER A 49 3.47 -11.91 -4.48
N SER A 50 3.37 -12.97 -5.28
CA SER A 50 3.35 -14.35 -4.82
C SER A 50 4.54 -14.67 -3.93
N GLY A 51 4.33 -14.65 -2.61
CA GLY A 51 5.35 -14.92 -1.58
C GLY A 51 6.23 -13.75 -1.17
N SER A 52 6.09 -12.57 -1.78
CA SER A 52 6.93 -11.40 -1.46
C SER A 52 6.14 -10.11 -1.28
N ARG A 53 6.73 -9.16 -0.55
CA ARG A 53 6.20 -7.81 -0.38
C ARG A 53 7.32 -6.81 -0.64
N PHE A 54 6.98 -5.71 -1.28
CA PHE A 54 7.93 -4.65 -1.59
C PHE A 54 7.21 -3.32 -1.77
N VAL A 55 7.94 -2.22 -1.69
CA VAL A 55 7.52 -0.91 -2.19
C VAL A 55 7.97 -0.82 -3.64
N GLY A 56 7.12 -0.29 -4.52
CA GLY A 56 7.50 0.02 -5.90
C GLY A 56 6.85 1.31 -6.39
N CYS A 57 7.47 1.93 -7.39
CA CYS A 57 6.93 3.11 -8.05
C CYS A 57 5.67 2.78 -8.88
N SER A 58 4.71 3.71 -8.94
CA SER A 58 3.56 3.63 -9.84
C SER A 58 3.92 3.70 -11.32
N ASN A 59 5.08 4.29 -11.66
CA ASN A 59 5.51 4.54 -13.03
C ASN A 59 6.38 3.40 -13.60
N TYR A 60 6.45 2.25 -12.94
CA TYR A 60 7.07 1.06 -13.53
C TYR A 60 6.38 0.72 -14.88
N PRO A 61 7.12 0.38 -15.96
CA PRO A 61 8.55 0.08 -16.01
C PRO A 61 9.50 1.28 -16.19
N ASP A 62 8.98 2.48 -16.44
CA ASP A 62 9.81 3.68 -16.71
C ASP A 62 10.61 4.13 -15.47
N CYS A 63 10.14 3.77 -14.27
CA CYS A 63 10.87 3.92 -13.01
C CYS A 63 10.84 2.62 -12.21
N GLU A 64 12.00 1.99 -12.05
CA GLU A 64 12.18 0.71 -11.35
C GLU A 64 12.45 0.85 -9.84
N ASN A 65 12.26 2.06 -9.29
CA ASN A 65 12.46 2.32 -7.87
C ASN A 65 11.67 1.33 -7.01
N SER A 66 12.38 0.56 -6.19
CA SER A 66 11.78 -0.49 -5.39
C SER A 66 12.58 -0.80 -4.13
N PHE A 67 11.86 -1.16 -3.07
CA PHE A 67 12.45 -1.44 -1.76
C PHE A 67 11.83 -2.70 -1.15
N PRO A 68 12.62 -3.63 -0.60
CA PRO A 68 12.10 -4.85 -0.01
C PRO A 68 11.29 -4.56 1.26
N LEU A 69 10.23 -5.34 1.49
CA LEU A 69 9.46 -5.29 2.74
C LEU A 69 9.50 -6.63 3.47
N PRO A 70 9.37 -6.64 4.81
CA PRO A 70 9.24 -7.86 5.59
C PRO A 70 8.06 -8.71 5.10
N ASN A 71 8.31 -10.00 4.93
CA ASN A 71 7.27 -10.95 4.51
C ASN A 71 6.35 -11.41 5.64
N ASN A 72 6.64 -11.00 6.88
CA ASN A 72 5.94 -11.42 8.10
C ASN A 72 5.32 -10.21 8.81
N GLY A 73 4.17 -10.42 9.46
CA GLY A 73 3.43 -9.36 10.14
C GLY A 73 2.54 -8.55 9.19
N ASP A 74 1.75 -7.63 9.75
CA ASP A 74 0.97 -6.65 9.00
C ASP A 74 1.76 -5.35 8.84
N ILE A 75 1.60 -4.68 7.70
CA ILE A 75 2.32 -3.43 7.40
C ILE A 75 1.31 -2.34 7.13
N SER A 76 1.52 -1.17 7.74
CA SER A 76 0.73 0.04 7.49
C SER A 76 1.64 1.22 7.16
N LYS A 77 1.13 2.14 6.33
CA LYS A 77 1.79 3.42 6.09
C LYS A 77 1.84 4.25 7.36
N THR A 78 2.85 5.09 7.48
CA THR A 78 2.89 6.17 8.48
C THR A 78 2.91 7.51 7.76
N ASP A 79 2.71 8.60 8.49
CA ASP A 79 2.87 9.96 7.97
C ASP A 79 4.30 10.50 8.20
N GLU A 80 5.23 9.64 8.64
CA GLU A 80 6.62 10.01 8.94
C GLU A 80 7.55 9.67 7.78
N THR A 81 8.57 10.50 7.60
CA THR A 81 9.71 10.23 6.72
C THR A 81 10.96 9.89 7.54
N CYS A 82 11.93 9.25 6.92
CA CYS A 82 13.24 9.00 7.50
C CYS A 82 14.02 10.31 7.59
N ASP A 83 14.59 10.59 8.75
CA ASP A 83 15.34 11.83 9.00
C ASP A 83 16.69 11.84 8.26
N GLU A 84 17.21 10.65 7.87
CA GLU A 84 18.51 10.50 7.20
C GLU A 84 18.39 10.51 5.67
N CYS A 85 17.40 9.80 5.10
CA CYS A 85 17.27 9.62 3.64
C CYS A 85 15.96 10.18 3.06
N ASN A 86 15.08 10.75 3.89
CA ASN A 86 13.78 11.31 3.50
C ASN A 86 12.76 10.33 2.87
N THR A 87 13.08 9.04 2.76
CA THR A 87 12.11 8.04 2.30
C THR A 87 11.03 7.79 3.36
N PRO A 88 9.81 7.37 2.98
CA PRO A 88 8.74 7.08 3.93
C PRO A 88 9.13 6.05 4.99
N LYS A 89 8.64 6.21 6.21
CA LYS A 89 8.67 5.17 7.25
C LYS A 89 7.37 4.34 7.19
N ILE A 90 7.47 3.06 7.54
CA ILE A 90 6.30 2.18 7.69
C ILE A 90 6.25 1.59 9.10
N GLN A 91 5.06 1.19 9.54
CA GLN A 91 4.84 0.48 10.80
C GLN A 91 4.58 -0.99 10.51
N VAL A 92 5.32 -1.86 11.18
CA VAL A 92 5.15 -3.32 11.12
C VAL A 92 4.55 -3.82 12.43
N TYR A 93 3.50 -4.61 12.32
CA TYR A 93 2.81 -5.26 13.42
C TYR A 93 3.10 -6.76 13.41
N ARG A 94 3.61 -7.31 14.51
CA ARG A 94 3.93 -8.73 14.65
C ARG A 94 3.17 -9.33 15.84
N GLU A 95 2.74 -10.58 15.73
CA GLU A 95 1.96 -11.23 16.78
C GLU A 95 2.83 -11.68 17.97
N LYS A 96 4.05 -12.15 17.69
CA LYS A 96 4.94 -12.82 18.67
C LYS A 96 6.11 -11.96 19.14
N SER A 97 6.26 -10.75 18.60
CA SER A 97 7.37 -9.84 18.91
C SER A 97 6.91 -8.40 18.82
N SER A 98 7.71 -7.49 19.36
CA SER A 98 7.39 -6.07 19.38
C SER A 98 7.16 -5.51 17.98
N ASN A 99 6.14 -4.67 17.88
CA ASN A 99 5.90 -3.83 16.71
C ASN A 99 7.03 -2.81 16.57
N TYR A 100 7.37 -2.42 15.35
CA TYR A 100 8.44 -1.45 15.09
C TYR A 100 8.14 -0.61 13.85
N LYS A 101 8.67 0.61 13.84
CA LYS A 101 8.68 1.49 12.68
C LYS A 101 10.02 1.37 11.96
N MET A 102 10.02 1.59 10.65
CA MET A 102 11.23 1.47 9.87
C MET A 102 11.27 2.32 8.61
N CYS A 103 12.49 2.77 8.28
CA CYS A 103 12.80 3.24 6.95
C CYS A 103 12.57 2.13 5.91
N ILE A 104 12.04 2.47 4.74
CA ILE A 104 11.86 1.51 3.64
C ILE A 104 13.16 1.23 2.88
N ASP A 105 14.06 2.21 2.81
CA ASP A 105 15.31 2.10 2.08
C ASP A 105 16.29 1.14 2.82
N PRO A 106 16.68 0.00 2.21
CA PRO A 106 17.60 -0.96 2.81
C PRO A 106 19.02 -0.41 2.98
N ASP A 107 19.43 0.59 2.19
CA ASP A 107 20.78 1.17 2.21
C ASP A 107 20.89 2.37 3.18
N CYS A 108 19.79 2.69 3.89
CA CYS A 108 19.75 3.79 4.84
C CYS A 108 20.53 3.45 6.13
N PRO A 109 21.42 4.35 6.63
CA PRO A 109 22.22 4.13 7.84
C PRO A 109 21.40 3.78 9.10
N THR A 110 20.12 4.19 9.15
CA THR A 110 19.22 3.80 10.24
C THR A 110 18.98 2.29 10.36
N LYS A 111 19.47 1.49 9.40
CA LYS A 111 19.40 0.03 9.38
C LYS A 111 20.71 -0.67 9.73
N ASP A 112 21.80 0.06 10.00
CA ASP A 112 23.11 -0.57 10.26
C ASP A 112 23.10 -1.51 11.49
N ASP A 113 22.24 -1.24 12.46
CA ASP A 113 22.13 -1.97 13.74
C ASP A 113 20.93 -2.94 13.82
N TRP A 114 20.37 -3.35 12.68
CA TRP A 114 19.11 -4.11 12.61
C TRP A 114 19.22 -5.64 12.55
#